data_AF-A0A7C0YZE2-F1
#
_entry.id   AF-A0A7C0YZE2-F1
#
_cell.length_a   1.000
_cell.length_b   1.000
_cell.length_c   1.000
_cell.angle_alpha   90.00
_cell.angle_beta   90.00
_cell.angle_gamma   90.00
#
_symmetry.space_group_name_H-M   'P 1'
#
loop_
_entity.id
_entity.type
_entity.pdbx_description
1 polymer ?
#
loop_
_entity_poly.entity_id
_entity_poly.type
_entity_poly.pdbx_seq_one_letter_code
_entity_poly.pdbx_strand_id
1 'polypeptide(L)' 'MASEIEELKARIAKIEAEIEDAKKRIPAHSVRPQQIMEIERMEDELAKMKNRLAQLLSEPNE' A
#
# COMPACT_ATOMS: atom_id res chain seq x y z
N MET A 1 18.02 -8.52 -6.47
CA MET A 1 17.31 -7.36 -7.03
C MET A 1 15.98 -7.75 -7.65
N ALA A 2 15.92 -8.65 -8.65
CA ALA A 2 14.64 -9.09 -9.22
C ALA A 2 13.65 -9.68 -8.18
N SER A 3 14.15 -10.54 -7.28
CA SER A 3 13.33 -11.15 -6.22
C SER A 3 12.79 -10.12 -5.21
N GLU A 4 13.59 -9.12 -4.85
CA GLU A 4 13.16 -8.04 -3.92
C GLU A 4 12.08 -7.17 -4.55
N ILE A 5 12.20 -6.87 -5.84
CA ILE A 5 11.19 -6.14 -6.62
C ILE A 5 9.88 -6.94 -6.71
N GLU A 6 9.94 -8.24 -6.96
CA GLU A 6 8.75 -9.09 -7.01
C GLU A 6 8.08 -9.24 -5.63
N GLU A 7 8.85 -9.41 -4.57
CA GLU A 7 8.35 -9.43 -3.20
C GLU A 7 7.67 -8.11 -2.83
N LEU A 8 8.26 -6.97 -3.21
CA LEU A 8 7.66 -5.65 -2.97
C LEU A 8 6.36 -5.47 -3.75
N LYS A 9 6.33 -5.89 -5.03
CA LYS A 9 5.11 -5.86 -5.84
C LYS A 9 3.99 -6.71 -5.25
N ALA A 10 4.32 -7.91 -4.77
CA ALA A 10 3.35 -8.79 -4.12
C ALA A 10 2.79 -8.17 -2.82
N ARG A 11 3.65 -7.54 -2.01
CA ARG A 11 3.22 -6.82 -0.79
C ARG A 11 2.36 -5.60 -1.09
N ILE A 12 2.72 -4.81 -2.10
CA ILE A 12 1.94 -3.66 -2.58
C ILE A 12 0.54 -4.12 -2.99
N ALA A 13 0.43 -5.16 -3.82
CA ALA A 13 -0.85 -5.68 -4.28
C ALA A 13 -1.72 -6.19 -3.11
N LYS A 14 -1.08 -6.81 -2.10
CA LYS A 14 -1.79 -7.28 -0.90
C LYS A 14 -2.35 -6.11 -0.07
N ILE A 15 -1.52 -5.09 0.21
CA ILE A 15 -1.96 -3.92 0.97
C ILE A 15 -3.04 -3.13 0.22
N GLU A 16 -2.95 -3.02 -1.11
CA GLU A 16 -4.00 -2.38 -1.92
C GLU A 16 -5.35 -3.09 -1.77
N ALA A 17 -5.36 -4.42 -1.79
CA ALA A 17 -6.57 -5.20 -1.57
C ALA A 17 -7.12 -5.03 -0.14
N GLU A 18 -6.25 -4.99 0.88
CA GLU A 18 -6.64 -4.74 2.27
C GLU A 18 -7.25 -3.34 2.46
N ILE A 19 -6.69 -2.31 1.83
CA ILE A 19 -7.22 -0.95 1.83
C ILE A 19 -8.60 -0.90 1.17
N GLU A 20 -8.76 -1.55 0.01
CA GLU A 20 -10.03 -1.55 -0.71
C GLU A 20 -11.14 -2.25 0.10
N ASP A 21 -10.82 -3.38 0.73
CA ASP A 21 -11.73 -4.09 1.62
C ASP A 21 -12.07 -3.25 2.87
N ALA A 22 -11.07 -2.62 3.49
CA ALA A 22 -11.27 -1.71 4.62
C ALA A 22 -12.20 -0.54 4.25
N LYS A 23 -12.03 0.06 3.06
CA LYS A 23 -12.90 1.12 2.53
C LYS A 23 -14.33 0.62 2.31
N LYS A 24 -14.52 -0.58 1.76
CA LYS A 24 -15.85 -1.19 1.55
C LYS A 24 -16.57 -1.50 2.86
N ARG A 25 -15.83 -1.80 3.92
CA ARG A 25 -16.37 -2.07 5.26
C ARG A 25 -16.81 -0.82 6.00
N ILE A 26 -16.45 0.38 5.53
CA ILE A 26 -16.95 1.63 6.12
C ILE A 26 -18.42 1.82 5.71
N PRO A 27 -19.36 1.86 6.67
CA PRO A 27 -20.75 2.11 6.35
C PRO A 27 -20.93 3.56 5.86
N ALA A 28 -21.62 3.74 4.73
CA ALA A 28 -21.83 5.03 4.06
C ALA A 28 -22.50 6.12 4.95
N HIS A 29 -23.17 5.70 6.02
CA HIS A 29 -23.92 6.59 6.92
C HIS A 29 -23.24 6.76 8.29
N SER A 30 -22.09 6.12 8.51
CA SER A 30 -21.35 6.21 9.78
C SER A 30 -19.87 6.22 9.49
N VAL A 31 -19.35 7.44 9.36
CA VAL A 31 -17.92 7.70 9.26
C VAL A 31 -17.29 7.33 10.60
N ARG A 32 -16.49 6.27 10.66
CA ARG A 32 -15.74 5.90 11.86
C ARG A 32 -14.31 6.45 11.74
N PRO A 33 -13.94 7.49 12.51
CA PRO A 33 -12.62 8.12 12.39
C PRO A 33 -11.47 7.14 12.57
N GLN A 34 -11.64 6.14 13.44
CA GLN A 34 -10.63 5.10 13.67
C GLN A 34 -10.38 4.23 12.44
N GLN A 35 -11.43 3.89 11.67
CA GLN A 35 -11.28 3.11 10.44
C GLN A 35 -10.62 3.94 9.34
N ILE A 36 -10.92 5.23 9.28
CA ILE A 36 -10.26 6.16 8.34
C ILE A 36 -8.78 6.31 8.67
N MET A 37 -8.44 6.58 9.94
CA MET A 37 -7.03 6.66 10.36
C MET A 37 -6.27 5.35 10.11
N GLU A 38 -6.94 4.20 10.16
CA GLU A 38 -6.33 2.92 9.81
C GLU A 38 -6.04 2.83 8.31
N ILE A 39 -6.99 3.22 7.47
CA ILE A 39 -6.82 3.30 6.01
C ILE A 39 -5.70 4.28 5.64
N GLU A 40 -5.67 5.47 6.23
CA GLU A 40 -4.63 6.49 5.97
C GLU A 40 -3.23 5.95 6.32
N ARG A 41 -3.10 5.21 7.44
CA ARG A 41 -1.84 4.54 7.79
C ARG A 41 -1.44 3.48 6.77
N MET A 42 -2.37 2.64 6.32
CA MET A 42 -2.10 1.65 5.28
C MET A 42 -1.70 2.32 3.95
N GLU A 43 -2.33 3.45 3.59
CA GLU A 43 -2.01 4.24 2.39
C GLU A 43 -0.61 4.86 2.48
N ASP A 44 -0.21 5.37 3.66
CA ASP A 44 1.15 5.86 3.90
C ASP A 44 2.20 4.75 3.77
N GLU A 45 1.92 3.55 4.29
CA GLU A 45 2.80 2.39 4.13
C GLU A 45 2.90 1.96 2.66
N LEU A 46 1.77 1.92 1.95
CA LEU A 46 1.73 1.66 0.52
C LEU A 46 2.59 2.67 -0.26
N ALA A 47 2.49 3.96 0.07
CA ALA A 47 3.26 5.01 -0.57
C ALA A 47 4.77 4.82 -0.35
N LYS A 48 5.19 4.44 0.86
CA LYS A 48 6.61 4.11 1.15
C LYS A 48 7.08 2.91 0.34
N MET A 49 6.28 1.85 0.26
CA MET A 49 6.62 0.66 -0.54
C MET A 49 6.72 1.01 -2.03
N LYS A 50 5.77 1.78 -2.58
CA LYS A 50 5.82 2.23 -3.98
C LYS A 50 7.05 3.09 -4.28
N ASN A 51 7.42 4.00 -3.37
CA ASN A 51 8.64 4.79 -3.51
C ASN A 51 9.89 3.91 -3.50
N ARG A 52 9.96 2.92 -2.59
CA ARG A 52 11.07 1.97 -2.55
C ARG A 52 11.15 1.13 -3.82
N LEU A 53 10.01 0.67 -4.34
CA LEU A 53 9.95 -0.05 -5.62
C LEU A 53 10.44 0.84 -6.77
N ALA A 54 10.00 2.10 -6.81
CA ALA A 54 10.43 3.06 -7.82
C ALA A 54 11.94 3.28 -7.76
N GLN A 55 12.53 3.46 -6.57
CA GLN A 55 13.98 3.56 -6.38
C GLN A 55 14.73 2.34 -6.92
N LEU A 56 14.27 1.13 -6.57
CA LEU A 56 14.87 -0.12 -7.03
C LEU A 56 14.74 -0.33 -8.55
N LEU A 57 13.72 0.26 -9.18
CA LEU A 57 13.53 0.23 -10.64
C LEU A 57 14.30 1.35 -11.35
N SER A 58 14.54 2.48 -10.68
CA SER A 58 15.22 3.67 -11.21
C SER A 58 16.71 3.71 -10.94
N GLU A 59 17.24 2.80 -10.12
CA GLU A 59 18.67 2.47 -10.05
C GLU A 59 18.97 1.27 -10.96
N PRO A 60 19.02 1.43 -12.31
CA PRO A 60 19.78 0.50 -13.11
C PRO A 60 21.24 0.76 -12.75
N ASN A 61 21.78 -0.13 -11.92
CA ASN A 61 23.17 -0.16 -11.50
C ASN A 61 24.09 0.03 -12.74
N GLU A 62 24.71 1.21 -12.89
CA GLU A 62 25.89 1.43 -13.75
C GLU A 62 27.12 0.74 -13.11
#